data_AF-A0A6I0EPP9-F1
#
_entry.id   AF-A0A6I0EPP9-F1
#
_cell.length_a   1.000
_cell.length_b   1.000
_cell.length_c   1.000
_cell.angle_alpha   90.00
_cell.angle_beta   90.00
_cell.angle_gamma   90.00
#
_symmetry.space_group_name_H-M   'P 1'
#
loop_
_entity.id
_entity.type
_entity.pdbx_description
1 polymer ?
#
loop_
_entity_poly.entity_id
_entity_poly.type
_entity_poly.pdbx_seq_one_letter_code
_entity_poly.pdbx_strand_id
1 'polypeptide(L)'
;MTEKAQRILLGRIVAAHGIRGDVVIDSYTGNPEDIAAYGPLATEDGARQLDINVVRATPKGVIARVAGVADRNGAEALKGTALYALRTQLPTTGEGEYYYADLVGLRAEDTNGERIGTVVAVQNYGAGDLLELRLEGQHTTELVPFIDAFVPIVDVAAGRVVVAMPVSAPEDEDDAS
;
A
#
# COMPACT_ATOMS: atom_id res chain seq x y z
N MET A 1 -10.85 -23.63 12.23
CA MET A 1 -9.68 -22.75 12.45
C MET A 1 -9.86 -21.56 11.53
N THR A 2 -10.47 -20.49 12.04
CA THR A 2 -10.96 -19.40 11.19
C THR A 2 -9.84 -18.38 11.02
N GLU A 3 -9.35 -18.23 9.79
CA GLU A 3 -8.49 -17.13 9.38
C GLU A 3 -9.12 -15.81 9.85
N LYS A 4 -8.54 -15.20 10.88
CA LYS A 4 -8.86 -13.83 11.25
C LYS A 4 -8.32 -12.95 10.13
N ALA A 5 -9.17 -12.65 9.15
CA ALA A 5 -8.94 -11.57 8.20
C ALA A 5 -8.49 -10.34 9.01
N GLN A 6 -7.24 -9.91 8.82
CA GLN A 6 -6.71 -8.74 9.52
C GLN A 6 -7.52 -7.53 9.03
N ARG A 7 -8.42 -7.03 9.88
CA ARG A 7 -9.27 -5.86 9.61
C ARG A 7 -8.61 -4.64 10.21
N ILE A 8 -8.51 -3.57 9.43
CA ILE A 8 -7.92 -2.30 9.88
C ILE A 8 -9.05 -1.32 10.14
N LEU A 9 -9.10 -0.76 11.35
CA LEU A 9 -10.06 0.27 11.72
C LEU A 9 -9.70 1.57 11.00
N LEU A 10 -10.61 2.05 10.14
CA LEU A 10 -10.41 3.30 9.38
C LEU A 10 -11.23 4.47 9.92
N GLY A 11 -12.27 4.20 10.71
CA GLY A 11 -13.05 5.27 11.33
C GLY A 11 -14.28 4.77 12.06
N ARG A 12 -15.08 5.71 12.57
CA ARG A 12 -16.34 5.41 13.26
C ARG A 12 -17.42 6.42 12.89
N ILE A 13 -18.64 5.93 12.70
CA ILE A 13 -19.81 6.79 12.52
C ILE A 13 -20.17 7.41 13.88
N VAL A 14 -20.09 8.74 13.99
CA VAL A 14 -20.27 9.46 15.26
C VAL A 14 -21.63 10.15 15.38
N ALA A 15 -22.27 10.49 14.25
CA ALA A 15 -23.58 11.14 14.25
C ALA A 15 -24.31 10.98 12.91
N ALA A 16 -25.62 11.19 12.93
CA ALA A 16 -26.39 11.46 11.71
C ALA A 16 -26.24 12.95 11.30
N HIS A 17 -26.32 13.20 10.00
CA HIS A 17 -26.26 14.53 9.40
C HIS A 17 -27.51 14.81 8.55
N GLY A 18 -28.22 15.88 8.86
CA GLY A 18 -29.41 16.29 8.11
C GLY A 18 -30.57 15.28 8.18
N ILE A 19 -31.39 15.26 7.13
CA ILE A 19 -32.58 14.39 6.99
C ILE A 19 -32.47 13.39 5.85
N ARG A 20 -31.44 13.49 4.99
CA ARG A 20 -31.27 12.69 3.77
C ARG A 20 -30.51 11.38 4.00
N GLY A 21 -30.30 11.01 5.26
CA GLY A 21 -29.53 9.82 5.61
C GLY A 21 -28.01 9.97 5.56
N ASP A 22 -27.50 11.21 5.47
CA ASP A 22 -26.06 11.45 5.56
C ASP A 22 -25.57 11.15 7.01
N VAL A 23 -24.32 10.73 7.15
CA VAL A 23 -23.65 10.46 8.43
C VAL A 23 -22.42 11.32 8.60
N VAL A 24 -21.98 11.50 9.84
CA VAL A 24 -20.68 12.08 10.19
C VAL A 24 -19.76 10.95 10.63
N ILE A 25 -18.60 10.86 10.00
CA ILE A 25 -17.57 9.85 10.26
C ILE A 25 -16.35 10.54 10.87
N ASP A 26 -15.89 10.01 12.00
CA ASP A 26 -14.58 10.28 12.57
C ASP A 26 -13.57 9.35 11.88
N SER A 27 -12.81 9.89 10.92
CA SER A 27 -11.86 9.11 10.11
C SER A 27 -10.47 9.12 10.73
N TYR A 28 -9.81 7.97 10.70
CA TYR A 28 -8.43 7.77 11.18
C TYR A 28 -7.43 7.62 10.03
N THR A 29 -7.86 7.87 8.79
CA THR A 29 -7.00 7.91 7.60
C THR A 29 -6.12 9.16 7.58
N GLY A 30 -5.00 9.12 6.85
CA GLY A 30 -4.06 10.25 6.72
C GLY A 30 -4.73 11.52 6.21
N ASN A 31 -5.56 11.41 5.16
CA ASN A 31 -6.57 12.43 4.84
C ASN A 31 -7.96 11.85 5.10
N PRO A 32 -8.83 12.55 5.87
CA PRO A 32 -10.15 12.02 6.23
C PRO A 32 -11.04 11.65 5.04
N GLU A 33 -10.95 12.39 3.93
CA GLU A 33 -11.79 12.16 2.73
C GLU A 33 -11.44 10.85 1.99
N ASP A 34 -10.26 10.29 2.23
CA ASP A 34 -9.80 9.06 1.58
C ASP A 34 -10.49 7.81 2.14
N ILE A 35 -11.28 7.92 3.23
CA ILE A 35 -11.90 6.75 3.88
C ILE A 35 -12.79 5.92 2.93
N ALA A 36 -13.40 6.54 1.93
CA ALA A 36 -14.21 5.85 0.91
C ALA A 36 -13.37 5.21 -0.21
N ALA A 37 -12.09 5.59 -0.36
CA ALA A 37 -11.21 5.05 -1.40
C ALA A 37 -10.81 3.59 -1.12
N TYR A 38 -10.97 3.12 0.12
CA TYR A 38 -10.70 1.74 0.55
C TYR A 38 -11.83 0.74 0.22
N GLY A 39 -12.81 1.16 -0.60
CA GLY A 39 -13.94 0.33 -1.00
C GLY A 39 -15.01 0.15 0.10
N PRO A 40 -15.87 -0.88 -0.02
CA PRO A 40 -16.91 -1.15 0.97
C PRO A 40 -16.32 -1.49 2.34
N LEU A 41 -16.70 -0.73 3.36
CA LEU A 41 -16.17 -0.89 4.72
C LEU A 41 -17.01 -1.87 5.52
N ALA A 42 -16.37 -2.77 6.24
CA ALA A 42 -17.02 -3.76 7.09
C ALA A 42 -17.30 -3.24 8.50
N THR A 43 -18.34 -3.77 9.13
CA THR A 43 -18.55 -3.65 10.58
C THR A 43 -17.52 -4.47 11.36
N GLU A 44 -17.38 -4.23 12.67
CA GLU A 44 -16.42 -4.91 13.55
C GLU A 44 -16.54 -6.45 13.50
N ASP A 45 -17.78 -6.95 13.50
CA ASP A 45 -18.11 -8.37 13.37
C ASP A 45 -17.95 -8.91 11.93
N GLY A 46 -17.75 -8.04 10.95
CA GLY A 46 -17.70 -8.36 9.53
C GLY A 46 -19.04 -8.79 8.93
N ALA A 47 -20.15 -8.66 9.67
CA ALA A 47 -21.47 -9.13 9.24
C ALA A 47 -22.11 -8.23 8.18
N ARG A 48 -21.69 -6.96 8.10
CA ARG A 48 -22.20 -5.99 7.12
C ARG A 48 -21.05 -5.29 6.43
N GLN A 49 -21.20 -5.08 5.12
CA GLN A 49 -20.40 -4.15 4.34
C GLN A 49 -21.23 -2.90 4.06
N LEU A 50 -20.59 -1.73 4.15
CA LEU A 50 -21.19 -0.43 4.00
C LEU A 50 -20.44 0.30 2.88
N ASP A 51 -21.14 0.55 1.78
CA ASP A 51 -20.64 1.42 0.71
C ASP A 51 -20.80 2.87 1.14
N ILE A 52 -19.66 3.56 1.27
CA ILE A 52 -19.59 4.94 1.76
C ILE A 52 -19.21 5.85 0.60
N ASN A 53 -19.96 6.93 0.43
CA ASN A 53 -19.64 7.99 -0.52
C ASN A 53 -19.43 9.30 0.23
N VAL A 54 -18.21 9.84 0.20
CA VAL A 54 -17.87 11.09 0.87
C VAL A 54 -18.52 12.27 0.15
N VAL A 55 -19.22 13.10 0.92
CA VAL A 55 -19.82 14.34 0.42
C VAL A 55 -18.85 15.50 0.60
N ARG A 56 -18.23 15.61 1.79
CA ARG A 56 -17.19 16.62 2.12
C ARG A 56 -16.56 16.36 3.50
N ALA A 57 -15.33 16.80 3.68
CA ALA A 57 -14.74 16.97 5.01
C ALA A 57 -15.24 18.23 5.75
N THR A 58 -15.26 18.15 7.09
CA THR A 58 -15.51 19.28 7.99
C THR A 58 -14.59 19.17 9.22
N PRO A 59 -14.44 20.25 10.03
CA PRO A 59 -13.68 20.17 11.28
C PRO A 59 -14.24 19.18 12.32
N LYS A 60 -15.49 18.72 12.14
CA LYS A 60 -16.16 17.76 13.04
C LYS A 60 -16.11 16.32 12.52
N GLY A 61 -15.44 16.08 11.40
CA GLY A 61 -15.40 14.80 10.69
C GLY A 61 -15.92 14.89 9.26
N VAL A 62 -15.98 13.74 8.60
CA VAL A 62 -16.36 13.57 7.20
C VAL A 62 -17.86 13.36 7.09
N ILE A 63 -18.53 14.17 6.28
CA ILE A 63 -19.94 13.93 5.94
C ILE A 63 -19.97 12.98 4.77
N ALA A 64 -20.69 11.87 4.91
CA ALA A 64 -20.77 10.84 3.89
C ALA A 64 -22.19 10.25 3.78
N ARG A 65 -22.49 9.64 2.64
CA ARG A 65 -23.68 8.83 2.39
C ARG A 65 -23.34 7.37 2.52
N VAL A 66 -24.25 6.61 3.13
CA VAL A 66 -24.16 5.15 3.19
C VAL A 66 -25.22 4.58 2.24
N ALA A 67 -24.82 3.68 1.33
CA ALA A 67 -25.77 3.05 0.43
C ALA A 67 -26.88 2.32 1.22
N GLY A 68 -28.12 2.47 0.77
CA GLY A 68 -29.30 1.91 1.46
C GLY A 68 -29.80 2.72 2.66
N VAL A 69 -29.12 3.82 3.04
CA VAL A 69 -29.59 4.74 4.08
C VAL A 69 -30.11 6.03 3.42
N ALA A 70 -31.42 6.22 3.46
CA ALA A 70 -32.09 7.34 2.79
C ALA A 70 -32.70 8.38 3.75
N ASP A 71 -32.75 8.08 5.04
CA ASP A 71 -33.37 8.94 6.05
C ASP A 71 -32.54 9.06 7.33
N ARG A 72 -32.90 10.06 8.14
CA ARG A 72 -32.25 10.34 9.42
C ARG A 72 -32.26 9.15 10.37
N ASN A 73 -33.36 8.39 10.41
CA ASN A 73 -33.50 7.28 11.35
C ASN A 73 -32.52 6.16 11.03
N GLY A 74 -32.35 5.83 9.75
CA GLY A 74 -31.33 4.88 9.29
C GLY A 74 -29.91 5.35 9.59
N ALA A 75 -29.63 6.64 9.42
CA ALA A 75 -28.33 7.22 9.77
C ALA A 75 -28.05 7.17 11.28
N GLU A 76 -29.06 7.44 12.11
CA GLU A 76 -28.93 7.36 13.58
C GLU A 76 -28.72 5.92 14.05
N ALA A 77 -29.34 4.92 13.38
CA ALA A 77 -29.14 3.52 13.68
C ALA A 77 -27.69 3.03 13.43
N LEU A 78 -26.94 3.74 12.58
CA LEU A 78 -25.53 3.45 12.31
C LEU A 78 -24.57 4.14 13.29
N LYS A 79 -25.05 5.04 14.16
CA LYS A 79 -24.19 5.73 15.12
C LYS A 79 -23.47 4.74 16.04
N GLY A 80 -22.16 4.94 16.20
CA GLY A 80 -21.28 4.08 16.98
C GLY A 80 -20.63 2.96 16.17
N THR A 81 -21.09 2.71 14.94
CA THR A 81 -20.54 1.67 14.06
C THR A 81 -19.10 1.99 13.71
N ALA A 82 -18.20 1.07 14.07
CA ALA A 82 -16.80 1.10 13.66
C ALA A 82 -16.67 0.55 12.23
N LEU A 83 -15.87 1.23 11.42
CA LEU A 83 -15.69 0.99 10.00
C LEU A 83 -14.30 0.41 9.75
N TYR A 84 -14.26 -0.80 9.20
CA TYR A 84 -13.03 -1.54 8.96
C TYR A 84 -12.84 -1.79 7.47
N ALA A 85 -11.62 -1.62 6.97
CA ALA A 85 -11.23 -2.23 5.70
C ALA A 85 -10.70 -3.65 5.95
N LEU A 86 -11.04 -4.59 5.07
CA LEU A 86 -10.28 -5.83 5.00
C LEU A 86 -8.87 -5.52 4.50
N ARG A 87 -7.84 -6.19 5.02
CA ARG A 87 -6.47 -6.05 4.50
C ARG A 87 -6.35 -6.32 3.00
N THR A 88 -7.25 -7.15 2.45
CA THR A 88 -7.36 -7.45 1.01
C THR A 88 -8.11 -6.37 0.20
N GLN A 89 -8.75 -5.40 0.87
CA GLN A 89 -9.51 -4.29 0.28
C GLN A 89 -8.85 -2.93 0.49
N LEU A 90 -7.87 -2.84 1.39
CA LEU A 90 -6.87 -1.80 1.25
C LEU A 90 -6.39 -1.88 -0.20
N PRO A 91 -6.18 -0.74 -0.89
CA PRO A 91 -5.43 -0.80 -2.13
C PRO A 91 -4.24 -1.70 -1.79
N THR A 92 -4.12 -2.82 -2.49
CA THR A 92 -2.82 -3.46 -2.65
C THR A 92 -1.96 -2.27 -2.95
N THR A 93 -1.09 -1.95 -1.98
CA THR A 93 0.25 -1.47 -2.24
C THR A 93 0.40 -1.40 -3.75
N GLY A 94 0.25 -0.19 -4.33
CA GLY A 94 0.02 -0.02 -5.77
C GLY A 94 1.04 -0.85 -6.57
N GLU A 95 0.85 -1.09 -7.86
CA GLU A 95 1.97 -1.60 -8.69
C GLU A 95 3.25 -0.84 -8.29
N GLY A 96 4.20 -1.49 -7.59
CA GLY A 96 5.35 -0.79 -6.99
C GLY A 96 5.53 -0.87 -5.45
N GLU A 97 4.54 -1.25 -4.64
CA GLU A 97 4.72 -1.34 -3.18
C GLU A 97 4.89 -2.81 -2.73
N TYR A 98 6.03 -3.09 -2.09
CA TYR A 98 6.44 -4.44 -1.69
C TYR A 98 6.96 -4.41 -0.25
N TYR A 99 6.74 -5.48 0.52
CA TYR A 99 7.42 -5.59 1.82
C TYR A 99 8.90 -5.82 1.57
N TYR A 100 9.77 -5.08 2.26
CA TYR A 100 11.22 -5.25 2.11
C TYR A 100 11.68 -6.69 2.40
N ALA A 101 11.02 -7.38 3.33
CA ALA A 101 11.30 -8.77 3.65
C ALA A 101 11.05 -9.72 2.46
N ASP A 102 10.13 -9.37 1.57
CA ASP A 102 9.81 -10.17 0.37
C ASP A 102 10.77 -9.87 -0.79
N LEU A 103 11.49 -8.74 -0.72
CA LEU A 103 12.46 -8.31 -1.73
C LEU A 103 13.85 -8.91 -1.48
N VAL A 104 14.23 -9.07 -0.22
CA VAL A 104 15.54 -9.65 0.14
C VAL A 104 15.61 -11.11 -0.30
N GLY A 105 16.65 -11.44 -1.08
CA GLY A 105 16.86 -12.77 -1.63
C GLY A 105 16.29 -12.98 -3.04
N LEU A 106 15.57 -12.01 -3.61
CA LEU A 106 15.15 -12.07 -5.01
C LEU A 106 16.36 -12.00 -5.94
N ARG A 107 16.33 -12.77 -7.03
CA ARG A 107 17.35 -12.67 -8.09
C ARG A 107 17.16 -11.37 -8.85
N ALA A 108 18.25 -10.66 -9.12
CA ALA A 108 18.26 -9.50 -9.98
C ALA A 108 18.66 -9.91 -11.41
N GLU A 109 17.85 -9.53 -12.38
CA GLU A 109 18.06 -9.76 -13.82
C GLU A 109 18.13 -8.40 -14.54
N ASP A 110 18.87 -8.32 -15.63
CA ASP A 110 18.85 -7.16 -16.52
C ASP A 110 17.63 -7.19 -17.46
N THR A 111 17.50 -6.17 -18.33
CA THR A 111 16.41 -6.09 -19.31
C THR A 111 16.50 -7.14 -20.43
N ASN A 112 17.62 -7.84 -20.56
CA ASN A 112 17.82 -8.96 -21.49
C ASN A 112 17.51 -10.32 -20.83
N GLY A 113 17.21 -10.34 -19.53
CA GLY A 113 16.96 -11.54 -18.74
C GLY A 113 18.24 -12.24 -18.25
N GLU A 114 19.40 -11.59 -18.36
CA GLU A 114 20.65 -12.09 -17.78
C GLU A 114 20.66 -11.82 -16.28
N ARG A 115 21.06 -12.82 -15.49
CA ARG A 115 21.21 -12.65 -14.05
C ARG A 115 22.41 -11.75 -13.78
N ILE A 116 22.19 -10.69 -13.03
CA ILE A 116 23.24 -9.74 -12.63
C ILE A 116 23.57 -9.83 -11.14
N GLY A 117 22.67 -10.38 -10.32
CA GLY A 117 22.92 -10.43 -8.88
C GLY A 117 21.75 -10.90 -8.03
N THR A 118 21.76 -10.49 -6.76
CA THR A 118 20.71 -10.80 -5.77
C THR A 118 20.47 -9.60 -4.87
N VAL A 119 19.21 -9.34 -4.52
CA VAL A 119 18.84 -8.32 -3.54
C VAL A 119 19.29 -8.76 -2.14
N VAL A 120 20.06 -7.93 -1.44
CA VAL A 120 20.58 -8.25 -0.11
C VAL A 120 19.96 -7.41 1.00
N ALA A 121 19.50 -6.21 0.67
CA ALA A 121 18.81 -5.32 1.60
C ALA A 121 17.96 -4.29 0.84
N VAL A 122 17.08 -3.61 1.58
CA VAL A 122 16.38 -2.41 1.13
C VAL A 122 16.66 -1.31 2.14
N GLN A 123 17.19 -0.18 1.69
CA GLN A 123 17.57 0.96 2.52
C GLN A 123 16.59 2.11 2.29
N ASN A 124 16.06 2.70 3.37
CA ASN A 124 15.27 3.93 3.32
C ASN A 124 15.96 5.00 4.16
N TYR A 125 16.62 5.95 3.49
CA TYR A 125 17.33 7.06 4.14
C TYR A 125 16.49 8.34 4.25
N GLY A 126 15.16 8.25 4.13
CA GLY A 126 14.25 9.40 4.17
C GLY A 126 14.15 10.20 2.86
N ALA A 127 14.82 9.77 1.79
CA ALA A 127 14.76 10.35 0.45
C ALA A 127 14.17 9.40 -0.62
N GLY A 128 13.62 8.25 -0.19
CA GLY A 128 13.15 7.17 -1.06
C GLY A 128 13.82 5.84 -0.71
N ASP A 129 13.32 4.77 -1.35
CA ASP A 129 13.81 3.41 -1.18
C ASP A 129 14.95 3.11 -2.14
N LEU A 130 15.98 2.42 -1.63
CA LEU A 130 17.11 1.91 -2.41
C LEU A 130 17.21 0.39 -2.24
N LEU A 131 17.26 -0.34 -3.35
CA LEU A 131 17.64 -1.75 -3.36
C LEU A 131 19.15 -1.88 -3.30
N GLU A 132 19.64 -2.67 -2.36
CA GLU A 132 21.04 -3.06 -2.29
C GLU A 132 21.20 -4.40 -3.02
N LEU A 133 21.95 -4.39 -4.12
CA LEU A 133 22.20 -5.56 -4.95
C LEU A 133 23.64 -6.03 -4.79
N ARG A 134 23.83 -7.32 -4.54
CA ARG A 134 25.14 -7.96 -4.66
C ARG A 134 25.28 -8.50 -6.07
N LEU A 135 26.22 -7.95 -6.83
CA LEU A 135 26.50 -8.35 -8.20
C LEU A 135 27.19 -9.70 -8.27
N GLU A 136 26.93 -10.49 -9.31
CA GLU A 136 27.65 -11.74 -9.53
C GLU A 136 29.13 -11.47 -9.85
N GLY A 137 30.03 -12.26 -9.25
CA GLY A 137 31.47 -12.13 -9.46
C GLY A 137 32.15 -10.96 -8.72
N GLN A 138 31.40 -10.10 -8.03
CA GLN A 138 31.95 -8.99 -7.25
C GLN A 138 31.68 -9.16 -5.74
N HIS A 139 32.60 -8.66 -4.92
CA HIS A 139 32.44 -8.61 -3.45
C HIS A 139 31.66 -7.37 -2.97
N THR A 140 31.39 -6.43 -3.88
CA THR A 140 30.75 -5.15 -3.64
C THR A 140 29.24 -5.22 -3.87
N THR A 141 28.52 -4.27 -3.27
CA THR A 141 27.08 -4.08 -3.45
C THR A 141 26.82 -2.75 -4.13
N GLU A 142 25.83 -2.71 -5.02
CA GLU A 142 25.33 -1.48 -5.64
C GLU A 142 23.98 -1.07 -5.06
N LEU A 143 23.76 0.24 -4.95
CA LEU A 143 22.49 0.81 -4.52
C LEU A 143 21.69 1.30 -5.73
N VAL A 144 20.47 0.80 -5.89
CA VAL A 144 19.58 1.12 -6.99
C VAL A 144 18.32 1.79 -6.48
N PRO A 145 17.92 2.96 -7.03
CA PRO A 145 16.63 3.55 -6.71
C PRO A 145 15.48 2.58 -6.95
N PHE A 146 14.66 2.33 -5.92
CA PHE A 146 13.51 1.44 -6.03
C PHE A 146 12.30 2.20 -6.59
N ILE A 147 12.38 2.52 -7.87
CA ILE A 147 11.36 3.22 -8.66
C ILE A 147 11.23 2.54 -10.02
N ASP A 148 10.07 2.64 -10.67
CA ASP A 148 9.77 1.97 -11.95
C ASP A 148 10.80 2.23 -13.06
N ALA A 149 11.44 3.40 -13.06
CA ALA A 149 12.47 3.75 -14.03
C ALA A 149 13.72 2.85 -13.95
N PHE A 150 14.03 2.34 -12.76
CA PHE A 150 15.20 1.48 -12.52
C PHE A 150 14.81 0.05 -12.21
N VAL A 151 13.64 -0.20 -11.59
CA VAL A 151 13.14 -1.53 -11.27
C VAL A 151 11.73 -1.70 -11.85
N PRO A 152 11.62 -1.84 -13.18
CA PRO A 152 10.32 -1.88 -13.86
C PRO A 152 9.51 -3.15 -13.57
N ILE A 153 10.13 -4.22 -13.09
CA ILE A 153 9.46 -5.49 -12.82
C ILE A 153 9.92 -6.07 -11.49
N VAL A 154 8.96 -6.39 -10.63
CA VAL A 154 9.17 -7.16 -9.40
C VAL A 154 8.17 -8.30 -9.40
N ASP A 155 8.68 -9.53 -9.41
CA ASP A 155 7.88 -10.76 -9.44
C ASP A 155 8.29 -11.62 -8.25
N VAL A 156 7.68 -11.32 -7.09
CA VAL A 156 7.93 -12.04 -5.83
C VAL A 156 7.56 -13.52 -5.96
N ALA A 157 6.48 -13.83 -6.67
CA ALA A 157 6.03 -15.21 -6.87
C ALA A 157 7.04 -16.04 -7.68
N ALA A 158 7.63 -15.43 -8.72
CA ALA A 158 8.71 -16.06 -9.47
C ALA A 158 10.09 -15.89 -8.81
N GLY A 159 10.20 -15.11 -7.74
CA GLY A 159 11.44 -14.87 -7.02
C GLY A 159 12.45 -13.98 -7.75
N ARG A 160 12.02 -12.96 -8.51
CA ARG A 160 12.90 -12.09 -9.32
C ARG A 160 12.54 -10.60 -9.33
N VAL A 161 13.53 -9.78 -9.63
CA VAL A 161 13.40 -8.36 -10.02
C VAL A 161 14.15 -8.12 -11.32
N VAL A 162 13.62 -7.26 -12.19
CA VAL A 162 14.31 -6.77 -13.38
C VAL A 162 14.83 -5.38 -13.10
N VAL A 163 16.10 -5.16 -13.37
CA VAL A 163 16.80 -3.93 -13.08
C VAL A 163 17.32 -3.32 -14.38
N ALA A 164 16.90 -2.09 -14.66
CA ALA A 164 17.40 -1.27 -15.75
C ALA A 164 18.51 -0.35 -15.22
N MET A 165 19.68 -0.93 -14.92
CA MET A 165 20.87 -0.14 -14.58
C MET A 165 21.44 0.53 -15.84
N PRO A 166 21.93 1.77 -15.76
CA PRO A 166 22.96 2.21 -16.69
C PRO A 166 24.20 1.35 -16.42
N VAL A 167 24.65 0.59 -17.42
CA VAL A 167 25.88 -0.21 -17.33
C VAL A 167 27.01 0.68 -16.80
N SER A 168 27.45 0.43 -15.57
CA SER A 168 28.73 0.91 -15.07
C SER A 168 29.78 0.36 -16.04
N ALA A 169 30.47 1.25 -16.76
CA ALA A 169 31.60 0.84 -17.59
C ALA A 169 32.55 0.01 -16.72
N PRO A 170 33.17 -1.06 -17.26
CA PRO A 170 34.17 -1.79 -16.50
C PRO A 170 35.19 -0.78 -15.97
N GLU A 171 35.36 -0.71 -14.66
CA GLU A 171 36.53 -0.06 -14.09
C GLU A 171 37.70 -0.88 -14.62
N ASP A 172 38.42 -0.31 -15.60
CA ASP A 172 39.68 -0.87 -16.06
C ASP A 172 40.52 -1.14 -14.80
N GLU A 173 40.89 -2.42 -14.62
CA GLU A 173 41.94 -2.78 -13.68
C GLU A 173 43.19 -1.99 -14.11
N ASP A 174 43.41 -0.84 -13.47
CA ASP A 174 44.67 -0.12 -13.54
C ASP A 174 45.71 -0.98 -12.81
N ASP A 175 46.22 -1.95 -13.57
CA ASP A 175 47.47 -2.63 -13.40
C ASP A 175 48.59 -1.57 -13.35
N ALA A 176 49.13 -1.33 -12.17
CA ALA A 176 50.48 -0.79 -12.03
C ALA A 176 51.10 -1.26 -10.72
N SER A 177 52.00 -2.22 -10.90
CA SER A 177 53.00 -2.73 -9.95
C SER A 177 53.90 -1.64 -9.36
#